data_AF-A0A137QNS4-F1
#
_entry.id   AF-A0A137QNS4-F1
#
_cell.length_a   1.000
_cell.length_b   1.000
_cell.length_c   1.000
_cell.angle_alpha   90.00
_cell.angle_beta   90.00
_cell.angle_gamma   90.00
#
_symmetry.space_group_name_H-M   'P 1'
#
loop_
_entity.id
_entity.type
_entity.pdbx_description
1 polymer ?
#
loop_
_entity_poly.entity_id
_entity_poly.type
_entity_poly.pdbx_seq_one_letter_code
_entity_poly.pdbx_strand_id
1 'polypeptide(L)'
;MSPPVLKTQIWWSNIAFFLGTHLTACIGTYYWSIYAVPRATLWLAFASWQLSCFGITIGYHRLYSHKSFRASLGLRTALAALGTAAHQGSIRVRSCLRHRLHHRFTDDPIHDPYAATRGLFYSHVGWIFFKPNYGKLDLIETDDLDRDPVVRIQHRYYHLFAFFLGFLAPIGVASLWGDPFGGFIWGGLVARILGKLHIWVSLLSDSDLLMFSVWHCTFFVNSLAHWNGLQPYSDENTSRGNLADHAFPHDFRSGPSLTDWDPSKWAIIIFYYFGLATKLRRAEDEDIKAGLEHMRLKGHGIACPPDQDEVPVWNLQDLKAFMENGRHMLLLLDGYVVNATSYVREHPGGSKLIRNYSLRKQMIINEPINVWPDASNAFHGGMNIHSWAANQRMKKLRIAKLSN
;
A
#
# COMPACT_ATOMS: atom_id res chain seq x y z
N MET A 1 15.33 -28.89 0.65
CA MET A 1 14.71 -28.73 1.97
C MET A 1 13.34 -28.11 1.74
N SER A 2 12.26 -28.80 2.10
CA SER A 2 10.92 -28.20 2.11
C SER A 2 10.94 -26.98 3.04
N PRO A 3 10.32 -25.85 2.65
CA PRO A 3 10.26 -24.69 3.52
C PRO A 3 9.55 -25.08 4.83
N PRO A 4 9.97 -24.53 5.99
CA PRO A 4 9.38 -24.87 7.26
C PRO A 4 7.89 -24.53 7.22
N VAL A 5 7.04 -25.57 7.30
CA VAL A 5 5.60 -25.42 7.41
C VAL A 5 5.31 -24.86 8.79
N LEU A 6 5.20 -23.53 8.87
CA LEU A 6 4.69 -22.87 10.08
C LEU A 6 3.36 -23.52 10.44
N LYS A 7 3.22 -24.02 11.68
CA LYS A 7 1.94 -24.52 12.20
C LYS A 7 0.92 -23.38 12.15
N THR A 8 0.11 -23.34 11.10
CA THR A 8 -0.91 -22.30 10.92
C THR A 8 -2.07 -22.62 11.84
N GLN A 9 -2.24 -21.82 12.90
CA GLN A 9 -3.41 -21.92 13.75
C GLN A 9 -4.63 -21.37 12.99
N ILE A 10 -5.70 -22.16 12.94
CA ILE A 10 -6.96 -21.76 12.32
C ILE A 10 -7.63 -20.69 13.18
N TRP A 11 -8.10 -19.62 12.54
CA TRP A 11 -8.79 -18.51 13.19
C TRP A 11 -10.31 -18.66 13.07
N TRP A 12 -10.88 -19.55 13.88
CA TRP A 12 -12.30 -19.91 13.83
C TRP A 12 -13.28 -18.74 13.94
N SER A 13 -12.99 -17.73 14.78
CA SER A 13 -13.87 -16.56 14.91
C SER A 13 -13.94 -15.72 13.64
N ASN A 14 -12.82 -15.56 12.92
CA ASN A 14 -12.80 -14.86 11.64
C ASN A 14 -13.52 -15.66 10.55
N ILE A 15 -13.36 -16.99 10.54
CA ILE A 15 -14.08 -17.87 9.61
C ILE A 15 -15.59 -17.76 9.86
N ALA A 16 -16.02 -17.87 11.11
CA ALA A 16 -17.43 -17.78 11.47
C ALA A 16 -18.02 -16.40 11.11
N PHE A 17 -17.28 -15.32 11.37
CA PHE A 17 -17.71 -13.96 10.98
C PHE A 17 -17.77 -13.81 9.45
N PHE A 18 -16.75 -14.27 8.73
CA PHE A 18 -16.72 -14.19 7.27
C PHE A 18 -17.87 -14.99 6.65
N LEU A 19 -17.99 -16.28 6.96
CA LEU A 19 -19.06 -17.13 6.43
C LEU A 19 -20.44 -16.65 6.85
N GLY A 20 -20.62 -16.28 8.13
CA GLY A 20 -21.88 -15.79 8.66
C GLY A 20 -22.35 -14.53 7.93
N THR A 21 -21.46 -13.56 7.75
CA THR A 21 -21.79 -12.31 7.05
C THR A 21 -22.09 -12.53 5.56
N HIS A 22 -21.44 -13.47 4.88
CA HIS A 22 -21.76 -13.84 3.49
C HIS A 22 -23.11 -14.55 3.39
N LEU A 23 -23.40 -15.49 4.29
CA LEU A 23 -24.69 -16.18 4.34
C LEU A 23 -25.82 -15.20 4.61
N THR A 24 -25.68 -14.31 5.59
CA THR A 24 -26.67 -13.27 5.88
C THR A 24 -26.86 -12.32 4.70
N ALA A 25 -25.79 -11.96 3.99
CA ALA A 25 -25.90 -11.14 2.80
C ALA A 25 -26.68 -11.87 1.69
N CYS A 26 -26.37 -13.14 1.40
CA CYS A 26 -27.06 -13.94 0.39
C CYS A 26 -28.56 -14.12 0.71
N ILE A 27 -28.86 -14.48 1.95
CA ILE A 27 -30.23 -14.60 2.46
C ILE A 27 -30.94 -13.25 2.36
N GLY A 28 -30.27 -12.18 2.77
CA GLY A 28 -30.79 -10.81 2.68
C GLY A 28 -31.14 -10.40 1.26
N THR A 29 -30.27 -10.66 0.29
CA THR A 29 -30.55 -10.39 -1.14
C THR A 29 -31.69 -11.23 -1.71
N TYR A 30 -31.91 -12.44 -1.18
CA TYR A 30 -33.02 -13.29 -1.61
C TYR A 30 -34.37 -12.75 -1.11
N TYR A 31 -34.46 -12.40 0.18
CA TYR A 31 -35.70 -11.89 0.78
C TYR A 31 -35.99 -10.42 0.44
N TRP A 32 -34.97 -9.56 0.41
CA TRP A 32 -35.06 -8.16 0.00
C TRP A 32 -34.43 -7.98 -1.38
N SER A 33 -35.07 -8.57 -2.39
CA SER A 33 -34.63 -8.48 -3.77
C SER A 33 -34.54 -7.03 -4.25
N ILE A 34 -33.64 -6.77 -5.20
CA ILE A 34 -33.38 -5.44 -5.76
C ILE A 34 -34.64 -4.74 -6.30
N TYR A 35 -35.61 -5.52 -6.79
CA TYR A 35 -36.87 -5.00 -7.32
C TYR A 35 -37.86 -4.57 -6.24
N ALA A 36 -37.72 -5.09 -5.01
CA ALA A 36 -38.59 -4.77 -3.88
C ALA A 36 -38.10 -3.54 -3.08
N VAL A 37 -36.89 -3.07 -3.37
CA VAL A 37 -36.19 -2.07 -2.57
C VAL A 37 -36.29 -0.69 -3.23
N PRO A 38 -36.53 0.39 -2.45
CA PRO A 38 -36.55 1.74 -3.00
C PRO A 38 -35.25 2.09 -3.73
N ARG A 39 -35.36 2.83 -4.83
CA ARG A 39 -34.19 3.32 -5.59
C ARG A 39 -33.22 4.12 -4.71
N ALA A 40 -33.74 4.83 -3.70
CA ALA A 40 -32.93 5.57 -2.72
C ALA A 40 -31.99 4.64 -1.93
N THR A 41 -32.46 3.46 -1.50
CA THR A 41 -31.65 2.46 -0.79
C THR A 41 -30.55 1.89 -1.69
N LEU A 42 -30.82 1.71 -3.00
CA LEU A 42 -29.79 1.26 -3.95
C LEU A 42 -28.71 2.32 -4.15
N TRP A 43 -29.10 3.59 -4.26
CA TRP A 43 -28.13 4.71 -4.30
C TRP A 43 -27.32 4.81 -3.00
N LEU A 44 -27.96 4.61 -1.84
CA LEU A 44 -27.26 4.53 -0.57
C LEU A 44 -26.24 3.39 -0.54
N ALA A 45 -26.59 2.22 -1.06
CA ALA A 45 -25.68 1.09 -1.14
C ALA A 45 -24.46 1.40 -2.02
N PHE A 46 -24.69 1.98 -3.20
CA PHE A 46 -23.62 2.41 -4.09
C PHE A 46 -22.72 3.49 -3.44
N ALA A 47 -23.32 4.50 -2.82
CA ALA A 47 -22.58 5.56 -2.14
C ALA A 47 -21.77 5.02 -0.95
N SER A 48 -22.38 4.16 -0.13
CA SER A 48 -21.74 3.48 1.00
C SER A 48 -20.55 2.63 0.54
N TRP A 49 -20.70 1.88 -0.55
CA TRP A 49 -19.63 1.13 -1.18
C TRP A 49 -18.50 2.04 -1.66
N GLN A 50 -18.80 3.05 -2.49
CA GLN A 50 -17.79 3.93 -3.09
C GLN A 50 -17.03 4.75 -2.05
N LEU A 51 -17.72 5.27 -1.03
CA LEU A 51 -17.10 6.01 0.07
C LEU A 51 -16.21 5.10 0.92
N SER A 52 -16.64 3.87 1.19
CA SER A 52 -15.82 2.88 1.88
C SER A 52 -14.58 2.51 1.07
N CYS A 53 -14.72 2.33 -0.25
CA CYS A 53 -13.61 2.12 -1.18
C CYS A 53 -12.61 3.29 -1.12
N PHE A 54 -13.06 4.54 -1.16
CA PHE A 54 -12.19 5.71 -1.01
C PHE A 54 -11.50 5.77 0.35
N GLY A 55 -12.18 5.39 1.43
CA GLY A 55 -11.57 5.25 2.75
C GLY A 55 -10.37 4.29 2.73
N ILE A 56 -10.46 3.23 1.95
CA ILE A 56 -9.37 2.26 1.80
C ILE A 56 -8.29 2.74 0.84
N THR A 57 -8.63 3.13 -0.38
CA THR A 57 -7.66 3.46 -1.43
C THR A 57 -6.95 4.79 -1.17
N ILE A 58 -7.68 5.82 -0.72
CA ILE A 58 -7.12 7.15 -0.44
C ILE A 58 -6.56 7.17 0.98
N GLY A 59 -7.35 6.71 1.95
CA GLY A 59 -6.98 6.76 3.37
C GLY A 59 -5.95 5.70 3.76
N TYR A 60 -6.38 4.45 3.86
CA TYR A 60 -5.54 3.40 4.44
C TYR A 60 -4.31 3.12 3.58
N HIS A 61 -4.48 3.13 2.27
CA HIS A 61 -3.45 2.78 1.31
C HIS A 61 -2.52 3.96 1.01
N ARG A 62 -2.97 5.00 0.31
CA ARG A 62 -2.11 6.11 -0.14
C ARG A 62 -1.65 7.04 0.99
N LEU A 63 -2.56 7.45 1.88
CA LEU A 63 -2.23 8.37 2.97
C LEU A 63 -1.43 7.68 4.09
N TYR A 64 -1.94 6.57 4.65
CA TYR A 64 -1.32 5.92 5.81
C TYR A 64 -0.23 4.91 5.44
N SER A 65 -0.45 3.99 4.49
CA SER A 65 0.60 2.99 4.16
C SER A 65 1.78 3.63 3.41
N HIS A 66 1.49 4.40 2.36
CA HIS A 66 2.48 4.88 1.39
C HIS A 66 2.96 6.32 1.62
N LYS A 67 2.27 7.09 2.47
CA LYS A 67 2.60 8.50 2.77
C LYS A 67 2.70 9.35 1.49
N SER A 68 1.88 9.07 0.48
CA SER A 68 1.94 9.74 -0.83
C SER A 68 1.49 11.20 -0.76
N PHE A 69 0.77 11.61 0.29
CA PHE A 69 0.38 13.00 0.54
C PHE A 69 0.16 13.27 2.02
N ARG A 70 0.01 14.55 2.40
CA ARG A 70 -0.38 14.98 3.74
C ARG A 70 -1.81 15.51 3.74
N ALA A 71 -2.62 15.07 4.69
CA ALA A 71 -4.01 15.49 4.82
C ALA A 71 -4.25 16.38 6.05
N SER A 72 -5.20 17.31 5.94
CA SER A 72 -5.71 18.10 7.07
C SER A 72 -6.37 17.19 8.12
N LEU A 73 -6.50 17.66 9.36
CA LEU A 73 -7.10 16.86 10.44
C LEU A 73 -8.53 16.40 10.09
N GLY A 74 -9.35 17.28 9.50
CA GLY A 74 -10.71 16.94 9.08
C GLY A 74 -10.73 15.84 8.02
N LEU A 75 -9.89 15.94 6.99
CA LEU A 75 -9.79 14.92 5.94
C LEU A 75 -9.27 13.60 6.50
N ARG A 76 -8.30 13.62 7.42
CA ARG A 76 -7.80 12.41 8.09
C ARG A 76 -8.89 11.69 8.87
N THR A 77 -9.69 12.42 9.64
CA THR A 77 -10.81 11.84 10.41
C THR A 77 -11.89 11.28 9.49
N ALA A 78 -12.25 12.01 8.43
CA ALA A 78 -13.23 11.55 7.45
C ALA A 78 -12.77 10.26 6.75
N LEU A 79 -11.54 10.23 6.22
CA LEU A 79 -10.99 9.04 5.57
C LEU A 79 -10.83 7.87 6.54
N ALA A 80 -10.48 8.14 7.80
CA ALA A 80 -10.42 7.10 8.84
C ALA A 80 -11.80 6.51 9.15
N ALA A 81 -12.85 7.34 9.24
CA ALA A 81 -14.22 6.88 9.45
C ALA A 81 -14.72 6.05 8.25
N LEU A 82 -14.53 6.55 7.03
CA LEU A 82 -14.91 5.85 5.80
C LEU A 82 -14.19 4.51 5.66
N GLY A 83 -12.89 4.46 5.94
CA GLY A 83 -12.15 3.20 5.87
C GLY A 83 -12.49 2.24 7.02
N THR A 84 -12.96 2.75 8.15
CA THR A 84 -13.49 1.92 9.25
C THR A 84 -14.81 1.27 8.86
N ALA A 85 -15.65 1.96 8.09
CA ALA A 85 -16.88 1.40 7.54
C ALA A 85 -16.63 0.20 6.62
N ALA A 86 -15.47 0.11 5.97
CA ALA A 86 -15.09 -1.02 5.09
C ALA A 86 -14.82 -2.35 5.83
N HIS A 87 -14.71 -2.37 7.17
CA HIS A 87 -14.53 -3.59 7.97
C HIS A 87 -13.27 -4.44 7.67
N GLN A 88 -12.19 -3.84 7.17
CA GLN A 88 -10.99 -4.57 6.75
C GLN A 88 -9.82 -4.53 7.77
N GLY A 89 -10.10 -4.11 9.00
CA GLY A 89 -9.14 -3.98 10.10
C GLY A 89 -8.89 -2.51 10.47
N SER A 90 -8.25 -2.30 11.63
CA SER A 90 -7.82 -0.96 12.03
C SER A 90 -6.72 -0.42 11.10
N ILE A 91 -6.57 0.90 11.02
CA ILE A 91 -5.53 1.53 10.18
C ILE A 91 -4.15 1.02 10.58
N ARG A 92 -3.86 1.00 11.89
CA ARG A 92 -2.58 0.51 12.42
C ARG A 92 -2.24 -0.89 11.92
N VAL A 93 -3.18 -1.83 12.07
CA VAL A 93 -2.94 -3.23 11.67
C VAL A 93 -2.91 -3.35 10.15
N ARG A 94 -3.88 -2.80 9.44
CA ARG A 94 -3.96 -2.98 8.01
C ARG A 94 -2.81 -2.29 7.26
N SER A 95 -2.52 -1.05 7.59
CA SER A 95 -1.48 -0.27 6.89
C SER A 95 -0.07 -0.69 7.30
N CYS A 96 0.24 -0.86 8.59
CA CYS A 96 1.58 -1.27 9.01
C CYS A 96 1.81 -2.78 8.98
N LEU A 97 0.91 -3.58 9.53
CA LEU A 97 1.15 -5.03 9.70
C LEU A 97 0.95 -5.80 8.40
N ARG A 98 -0.02 -5.40 7.57
CA ARG A 98 -0.33 -6.15 6.36
C ARG A 98 0.23 -5.53 5.09
N HIS A 99 0.03 -4.23 4.90
CA HIS A 99 0.39 -3.59 3.63
C HIS A 99 1.87 -3.26 3.50
N ARG A 100 2.47 -2.57 4.50
CA ARG A 100 3.91 -2.28 4.49
C ARG A 100 4.77 -3.56 4.52
N LEU A 101 4.32 -4.60 5.21
CA LEU A 101 4.99 -5.91 5.22
C LEU A 101 4.93 -6.58 3.84
N HIS A 102 3.75 -6.56 3.20
CA HIS A 102 3.55 -7.09 1.85
C HIS A 102 4.45 -6.38 0.82
N HIS A 103 4.55 -5.05 0.83
CA HIS A 103 5.45 -4.34 -0.10
C HIS A 103 6.94 -4.61 0.16
N ARG A 104 7.31 -4.95 1.40
CA ARG A 104 8.71 -5.19 1.77
C ARG A 104 9.17 -6.61 1.47
N PHE A 105 8.28 -7.58 1.66
CA PHE A 105 8.55 -9.00 1.43
C PHE A 105 7.58 -9.58 0.41
N THR A 106 7.29 -8.84 -0.67
CA THR A 106 6.38 -9.29 -1.73
C THR A 106 6.84 -10.66 -2.23
N ASP A 107 5.90 -11.59 -2.36
CA ASP A 107 6.13 -12.97 -2.82
C ASP A 107 6.88 -13.91 -1.86
N ASP A 108 7.34 -13.43 -0.70
CA ASP A 108 7.93 -14.28 0.33
C ASP A 108 6.84 -15.20 0.91
N PRO A 109 6.95 -16.53 0.76
CA PRO A 109 5.91 -17.44 1.19
C PRO A 109 5.73 -17.49 2.71
N ILE A 110 6.63 -16.92 3.51
CA ILE A 110 6.59 -16.96 4.98
C ILE A 110 6.22 -15.59 5.54
N HIS A 111 6.81 -14.53 5.01
CA HIS A 111 6.70 -13.18 5.56
C HIS A 111 5.63 -12.31 4.89
N ASP A 112 5.21 -12.64 3.66
CA ASP A 112 4.13 -11.93 2.97
C ASP A 112 2.76 -12.35 3.54
N PRO A 113 1.95 -11.42 4.08
CA PRO A 113 0.59 -11.67 4.51
C PRO A 113 -0.32 -12.28 3.44
N TYR A 114 -0.10 -11.93 2.17
CA TYR A 114 -1.00 -12.26 1.06
C TYR A 114 -0.28 -13.02 -0.07
N ALA A 115 0.82 -13.69 0.26
CA ALA A 115 1.74 -14.34 -0.69
C ALA A 115 1.02 -14.96 -1.90
N ALA A 116 1.18 -14.34 -3.08
CA ALA A 116 0.61 -14.85 -4.33
C ALA A 116 1.18 -16.23 -4.70
N THR A 117 2.41 -16.52 -4.25
CA THR A 117 3.12 -17.80 -4.39
C THR A 117 2.42 -18.98 -3.72
N ARG A 118 1.57 -18.74 -2.72
CA ARG A 118 0.76 -19.80 -2.06
C ARG A 118 -0.52 -20.17 -2.83
N GLY A 119 -0.79 -19.50 -3.96
CA GLY A 119 -1.94 -19.76 -4.81
C GLY A 119 -2.98 -18.63 -4.84
N LEU A 120 -3.79 -18.60 -5.91
CA LEU A 120 -4.83 -17.58 -6.13
C LEU A 120 -5.87 -17.55 -5.00
N PHE A 121 -6.29 -18.72 -4.51
CA PHE A 121 -7.27 -18.79 -3.42
C PHE A 121 -6.70 -18.24 -2.10
N TYR A 122 -5.42 -18.54 -1.81
CA TYR A 122 -4.77 -18.07 -0.60
C TYR A 122 -4.63 -16.54 -0.58
N SER A 123 -4.14 -15.96 -1.68
CA SER A 123 -4.00 -14.50 -1.83
C SER A 123 -5.34 -13.75 -1.87
N HIS A 124 -6.41 -14.37 -2.38
CA HIS A 124 -7.74 -13.76 -2.42
C HIS A 124 -8.42 -13.78 -1.04
N VAL A 125 -8.65 -14.96 -0.45
CA VAL A 125 -9.44 -15.10 0.80
C VAL A 125 -8.76 -15.98 1.84
N GLY A 126 -7.97 -16.97 1.42
CA GLY A 126 -7.44 -18.00 2.31
C GLY A 126 -6.56 -17.46 3.45
N TRP A 127 -5.87 -16.34 3.25
CA TRP A 127 -5.05 -15.71 4.30
C TRP A 127 -5.85 -15.28 5.54
N ILE A 128 -7.16 -15.02 5.43
CA ILE A 128 -8.04 -14.57 6.53
C ILE A 128 -8.28 -15.68 7.56
N PHE A 129 -8.23 -16.93 7.10
CA PHE A 129 -8.59 -18.11 7.89
C PHE A 129 -7.49 -18.57 8.84
N PHE A 130 -6.27 -18.05 8.67
CA PHE A 130 -5.12 -18.42 9.48
C PHE A 130 -4.69 -17.26 10.36
N LYS A 131 -4.27 -17.57 11.60
CA LYS A 131 -3.69 -16.55 12.46
C LYS A 131 -2.33 -16.12 11.89
N PRO A 132 -2.12 -14.80 11.72
CA PRO A 132 -0.83 -14.31 11.26
C PRO A 132 0.25 -14.55 12.33
N ASN A 133 1.40 -15.05 11.91
CA ASN A 133 2.63 -15.03 12.71
C ASN A 133 3.74 -14.40 11.86
N TYR A 134 4.03 -13.13 12.11
CA TYR A 134 5.03 -12.37 11.36
C TYR A 134 6.24 -12.10 12.24
N GLY A 135 7.27 -12.95 12.16
CA GLY A 135 8.51 -12.78 12.95
C GLY A 135 9.32 -11.52 12.58
N LYS A 136 9.03 -10.88 11.44
CA LYS A 136 9.74 -9.69 10.93
C LYS A 136 8.95 -8.38 11.10
N LEU A 137 7.90 -8.38 11.90
CA LEU A 137 7.05 -7.20 12.09
C LEU A 137 7.84 -6.00 12.64
N ASP A 138 8.79 -6.26 13.55
CA ASP A 138 9.58 -5.24 14.24
C ASP A 138 10.48 -4.44 13.29
N LEU A 139 10.73 -4.95 12.08
CA LEU A 139 11.50 -4.25 11.06
C LEU A 139 10.72 -3.09 10.42
N ILE A 140 9.39 -3.03 10.59
CA ILE A 140 8.53 -2.02 9.98
C ILE A 140 8.40 -0.82 10.91
N GLU A 141 8.63 0.38 10.37
CA GLU A 141 8.38 1.62 11.10
C GLU A 141 6.86 1.79 11.34
N THR A 142 6.46 1.90 12.60
CA THR A 142 5.08 2.13 13.05
C THR A 142 4.89 3.47 13.76
N ASP A 143 5.99 4.18 14.01
CA ASP A 143 6.04 5.41 14.82
C ASP A 143 5.16 6.54 14.26
N ASP A 144 5.03 6.63 12.94
CA ASP A 144 4.16 7.63 12.32
C ASP A 144 2.67 7.38 12.58
N LEU A 145 2.24 6.11 12.63
CA LEU A 145 0.86 5.74 12.95
C LEU A 145 0.59 5.90 14.46
N ASP A 146 1.59 5.61 15.28
CA ASP A 146 1.47 5.69 16.75
C ASP A 146 1.46 7.13 17.25
N ARG A 147 2.04 8.07 16.50
CA ARG A 147 1.96 9.50 16.80
C ARG A 147 0.63 10.14 16.38
N ASP A 148 -0.11 9.54 15.45
CA ASP A 148 -1.35 10.13 14.96
C ASP A 148 -2.52 9.87 15.93
N PRO A 149 -3.13 10.90 16.54
CA PRO A 149 -4.25 10.72 17.46
C PRO A 149 -5.47 10.08 16.79
N VAL A 150 -5.71 10.36 15.51
CA VAL A 150 -6.85 9.78 14.77
C VAL A 150 -6.70 8.27 14.67
N VAL A 151 -5.49 7.81 14.33
CA VAL A 151 -5.18 6.38 14.20
C VAL A 151 -5.27 5.68 15.55
N ARG A 152 -4.79 6.31 16.63
CA ARG A 152 -4.86 5.74 17.99
C ARG A 152 -6.31 5.56 18.46
N ILE A 153 -7.15 6.58 18.29
CA ILE A 153 -8.56 6.52 18.67
C ILE A 153 -9.28 5.47 17.83
N GLN A 154 -9.05 5.49 16.52
CA GLN A 154 -9.62 4.53 15.58
C GLN A 154 -9.23 3.09 15.94
N HIS A 155 -7.96 2.84 16.29
CA HIS A 155 -7.49 1.51 16.66
C HIS A 155 -8.09 1.04 17.99
N ARG A 156 -8.17 1.91 18.99
CA ARG A 156 -8.73 1.57 20.32
C ARG A 156 -10.22 1.23 20.26
N TYR A 157 -11.00 1.98 19.48
CA TYR A 157 -12.45 1.80 19.39
C TYR A 157 -12.88 1.21 18.04
N TYR A 158 -11.98 0.49 17.36
CA TYR A 158 -12.19 0.02 16.00
C TYR A 158 -13.47 -0.79 15.84
N HIS A 159 -13.67 -1.80 16.70
CA HIS A 159 -14.84 -2.69 16.61
C HIS A 159 -16.16 -1.93 16.79
N LEU A 160 -16.18 -0.95 17.70
CA LEU A 160 -17.34 -0.10 17.94
C LEU A 160 -17.64 0.79 16.72
N PHE A 161 -16.64 1.49 16.20
CA PHE A 161 -16.81 2.36 15.04
C PHE A 161 -17.11 1.58 13.76
N ALA A 162 -16.51 0.40 13.57
CA ALA A 162 -16.77 -0.45 12.41
C ALA A 162 -18.24 -0.89 12.41
N PHE A 163 -18.73 -1.40 13.55
CA PHE A 163 -20.13 -1.81 13.67
C PHE A 163 -21.09 -0.62 13.47
N PHE A 164 -20.79 0.52 14.09
CA PHE A 164 -21.64 1.71 14.00
C PHE A 164 -21.66 2.31 12.59
N LEU A 165 -20.50 2.67 12.03
CA LEU A 165 -20.40 3.30 10.71
C LEU A 165 -20.72 2.33 9.58
N GLY A 166 -20.44 1.04 9.79
CA GLY A 166 -20.63 0.04 8.77
C GLY A 166 -22.06 -0.53 8.70
N PHE A 167 -22.70 -0.78 9.85
CA PHE A 167 -24.01 -1.43 9.85
C PHE A 167 -25.13 -0.51 10.35
N LEU A 168 -24.89 0.26 11.41
CA LEU A 168 -25.94 1.10 12.00
C LEU A 168 -26.19 2.40 11.23
N ALA A 169 -25.15 3.02 10.69
CA ALA A 169 -25.29 4.27 9.95
C ALA A 169 -26.15 4.12 8.67
N PRO A 170 -25.98 3.07 7.83
CA PRO A 170 -26.88 2.82 6.71
C PRO A 170 -28.34 2.60 7.12
N ILE A 171 -28.60 1.98 8.28
CA ILE A 171 -29.97 1.82 8.82
C ILE A 171 -30.57 3.19 9.12
N GLY A 172 -29.84 4.05 9.83
CA GLY A 172 -30.31 5.38 10.21
C GLY A 172 -30.63 6.24 8.99
N VAL A 173 -29.77 6.20 7.97
CA VAL A 173 -30.01 6.95 6.72
C VAL A 173 -31.21 6.38 5.96
N ALA A 174 -31.33 5.06 5.85
CA ALA A 174 -32.45 4.46 5.13
C ALA A 174 -33.79 4.56 5.85
N SER A 175 -33.76 4.78 7.16
CA SER A 175 -34.96 5.09 7.95
C SER A 175 -35.63 6.40 7.52
N LEU A 176 -34.88 7.34 6.91
CA LEU A 176 -35.42 8.62 6.44
C LEU A 176 -36.47 8.46 5.32
N TRP A 177 -36.42 7.35 4.57
CA TRP A 177 -37.40 7.00 3.55
C TRP A 177 -38.16 5.71 3.87
N GLY A 178 -38.14 5.28 5.14
CA GLY A 178 -38.95 4.15 5.63
C GLY A 178 -38.42 2.76 5.32
N ASP A 179 -37.15 2.61 4.94
CA ASP A 179 -36.54 1.29 4.61
C ASP A 179 -35.28 0.97 5.46
N PRO A 180 -35.40 0.89 6.81
CA PRO A 180 -34.27 0.57 7.67
C PRO A 180 -33.66 -0.81 7.37
N PHE A 181 -34.50 -1.79 7.01
CA PHE A 181 -34.07 -3.15 6.71
C PHE A 181 -33.29 -3.23 5.39
N GLY A 182 -33.77 -2.58 4.33
CA GLY A 182 -33.00 -2.47 3.09
C GLY A 182 -31.70 -1.69 3.29
N GLY A 183 -31.69 -0.67 4.15
CA GLY A 183 -30.45 0.01 4.56
C GLY A 183 -29.41 -0.92 5.19
N PHE A 184 -29.83 -1.80 6.10
CA PHE A 184 -28.94 -2.80 6.71
C PHE A 184 -28.45 -3.83 5.69
N ILE A 185 -29.36 -4.39 4.90
CA ILE A 185 -29.01 -5.45 3.94
C ILE A 185 -28.16 -4.85 2.81
N TRP A 186 -28.68 -3.89 2.05
CA TRP A 186 -28.01 -3.35 0.87
C TRP A 186 -26.88 -2.38 1.23
N GLY A 187 -27.17 -1.38 2.06
CA GLY A 187 -26.22 -0.35 2.46
C GLY A 187 -25.16 -0.83 3.46
N GLY A 188 -25.50 -1.86 4.24
CA GLY A 188 -24.67 -2.53 5.25
C GLY A 188 -23.94 -3.76 4.69
N LEU A 189 -24.65 -4.87 4.53
CA LEU A 189 -24.03 -6.17 4.21
C LEU A 189 -23.58 -6.27 2.74
N VAL A 190 -24.48 -6.05 1.78
CA VAL A 190 -24.22 -6.25 0.35
C VAL A 190 -23.12 -5.31 -0.15
N ALA A 191 -23.21 -4.01 0.16
CA ALA A 191 -22.18 -3.04 -0.20
C ALA A 191 -20.76 -3.44 0.25
N ARG A 192 -20.62 -4.21 1.34
CA ARG A 192 -19.32 -4.65 1.88
C ARG A 192 -18.87 -5.99 1.33
N ILE A 193 -19.81 -6.92 1.12
CA ILE A 193 -19.53 -8.36 1.01
C ILE A 193 -19.88 -8.95 -0.36
N LEU A 194 -21.03 -8.64 -0.95
CA LEU A 194 -21.46 -9.30 -2.19
C LEU A 194 -21.02 -8.55 -3.45
N GLY A 195 -20.32 -9.27 -4.32
CA GLY A 195 -19.78 -8.77 -5.58
C GLY A 195 -20.41 -9.55 -6.72
N LYS A 196 -21.05 -8.83 -7.63
CA LYS A 196 -21.92 -9.29 -8.74
C LYS A 196 -23.31 -9.75 -8.27
N LEU A 197 -24.26 -8.81 -8.28
CA LEU A 197 -25.68 -9.13 -8.48
C LEU A 197 -25.96 -9.01 -9.98
N HIS A 198 -26.48 -10.07 -10.60
CA HIS A 198 -26.90 -10.04 -12.00
C HIS A 198 -28.14 -9.13 -12.11
N ILE A 199 -27.95 -7.93 -12.64
CA ILE A 199 -29.02 -6.95 -12.85
C ILE A 199 -29.50 -7.12 -14.29
N TRP A 200 -30.60 -7.84 -14.49
CA TRP A 200 -31.36 -7.78 -15.75
C TRP A 200 -32.11 -6.44 -15.81
N VAL A 201 -31.46 -5.38 -16.27
CA VAL A 201 -32.15 -4.14 -16.65
C VAL A 201 -32.37 -4.18 -18.16
N SER A 202 -33.52 -4.73 -18.55
CA SER A 202 -33.89 -5.01 -19.95
C SER A 202 -34.23 -3.79 -20.80
N LEU A 203 -33.62 -2.60 -20.63
CA LEU A 203 -33.99 -1.49 -21.51
C LEU A 203 -32.89 -0.72 -22.22
N LEU A 204 -31.63 -0.68 -21.78
CA LEU A 204 -30.59 0.01 -22.57
C LEU A 204 -29.18 -0.59 -22.28
N SER A 205 -28.78 -1.51 -23.17
CA SER A 205 -27.48 -2.22 -23.23
C SER A 205 -27.28 -3.40 -22.28
N ASP A 206 -26.70 -4.48 -22.81
CA ASP A 206 -26.23 -5.70 -22.14
C ASP A 206 -25.05 -5.44 -21.17
N SER A 207 -25.13 -4.35 -20.39
CA SER A 207 -24.19 -4.06 -19.31
C SER A 207 -24.76 -4.58 -18.00
N ASP A 208 -24.33 -5.77 -17.59
CA ASP A 208 -24.44 -6.25 -16.21
C ASP A 208 -24.05 -5.09 -15.26
N LEU A 209 -25.02 -4.48 -14.54
CA LEU A 209 -24.69 -3.44 -13.55
C LEU A 209 -23.98 -4.12 -12.38
N LEU A 210 -22.65 -4.13 -12.46
CA LEU A 210 -21.75 -4.88 -11.60
C LEU A 210 -21.59 -4.12 -10.27
N MET A 211 -22.45 -4.40 -9.29
CA MET A 211 -22.19 -3.94 -7.93
C MET A 211 -21.06 -4.79 -7.34
N PHE A 212 -19.95 -4.11 -7.11
CA PHE A 212 -18.72 -4.68 -6.58
C PHE A 212 -18.76 -4.62 -5.06
N SER A 213 -18.34 -5.66 -4.35
CA SER A 213 -18.16 -5.57 -2.90
C SER A 213 -16.77 -5.06 -2.53
N VAL A 214 -16.69 -4.24 -1.47
CA VAL A 214 -15.42 -3.66 -0.99
C VAL A 214 -14.39 -4.77 -0.70
N TRP A 215 -14.82 -5.87 -0.08
CA TRP A 215 -13.93 -6.98 0.28
C TRP A 215 -13.31 -7.65 -0.95
N HIS A 216 -14.13 -8.18 -1.85
CA HIS A 216 -13.61 -8.87 -3.02
C HIS A 216 -12.83 -7.93 -3.96
N CYS A 217 -13.24 -6.66 -4.11
CA CYS A 217 -12.45 -5.69 -4.87
C CYS A 217 -11.04 -5.51 -4.31
N THR A 218 -10.93 -5.33 -2.99
CA THR A 218 -9.59 -5.18 -2.38
C THR A 218 -8.79 -6.49 -2.43
N PHE A 219 -9.46 -7.64 -2.38
CA PHE A 219 -8.79 -8.94 -2.45
C PHE A 219 -8.37 -9.29 -3.88
N PHE A 220 -9.04 -8.78 -4.91
CA PHE A 220 -8.60 -8.92 -6.30
C PHE A 220 -7.28 -8.20 -6.57
N VAL A 221 -7.01 -7.09 -5.87
CA VAL A 221 -5.71 -6.42 -5.95
C VAL A 221 -4.60 -7.34 -5.42
N ASN A 222 -4.87 -8.09 -4.36
CA ASN A 222 -3.88 -9.03 -3.81
C ASN A 222 -3.74 -10.32 -4.64
N SER A 223 -4.80 -10.74 -5.34
CA SER A 223 -4.82 -12.03 -6.06
C SER A 223 -4.69 -11.86 -7.57
N LEU A 224 -5.72 -11.34 -8.23
CA LEU A 224 -5.77 -11.24 -9.68
C LEU A 224 -4.70 -10.29 -10.22
N ALA A 225 -4.42 -9.18 -9.54
CA ALA A 225 -3.35 -8.28 -9.95
C ALA A 225 -1.95 -8.90 -9.83
N HIS A 226 -1.77 -10.00 -9.08
CA HIS A 226 -0.50 -10.75 -9.06
C HIS A 226 -0.45 -11.92 -10.05
N TRP A 227 -1.59 -12.29 -10.64
CA TRP A 227 -1.69 -13.45 -11.53
C TRP A 227 -1.88 -13.03 -13.00
N ASN A 228 -2.69 -12.01 -13.26
CA ASN A 228 -3.07 -11.59 -14.61
C ASN A 228 -2.93 -10.08 -14.79
N GLY A 229 -2.06 -9.67 -15.73
CA GLY A 229 -1.81 -8.27 -16.07
C GLY A 229 -0.48 -8.09 -16.79
N LEU A 230 -0.23 -6.87 -17.26
CA LEU A 230 1.04 -6.47 -17.87
C LEU A 230 2.06 -6.07 -16.80
N GLN A 231 3.36 -6.21 -17.07
CA GLN A 231 4.43 -5.76 -16.18
C GLN A 231 5.32 -4.73 -16.91
N PRO A 232 4.82 -3.50 -17.13
CA PRO A 232 5.53 -2.51 -17.94
C PRO A 232 6.75 -1.90 -17.23
N TYR A 233 6.82 -1.93 -15.89
CA TYR A 233 7.86 -1.20 -15.13
C TYR A 233 8.90 -2.09 -14.43
N SER A 234 8.50 -3.28 -13.96
CA SER A 234 9.38 -4.25 -13.30
C SER A 234 8.74 -5.64 -13.32
N ASP A 235 9.56 -6.67 -13.44
CA ASP A 235 9.21 -8.09 -13.34
C ASP A 235 9.90 -8.78 -12.14
N GLU A 236 10.45 -8.01 -11.21
CA GLU A 236 11.16 -8.53 -10.03
C GLU A 236 10.21 -9.14 -8.98
N ASN A 237 8.92 -8.80 -9.06
CA ASN A 237 7.87 -9.38 -8.24
C ASN A 237 6.69 -9.81 -9.13
N THR A 238 5.76 -10.55 -8.56
CA THR A 238 4.58 -11.06 -9.27
C THR A 238 3.52 -9.98 -9.53
N SER A 239 3.68 -8.75 -9.00
CA SER A 239 2.68 -7.71 -9.19
C SER A 239 2.55 -7.36 -10.68
N ARG A 240 1.31 -7.33 -11.16
CA ARG A 240 0.94 -7.08 -12.55
C ARG A 240 -0.17 -6.04 -12.63
N GLY A 241 -0.26 -5.42 -13.80
CA GLY A 241 -1.23 -4.41 -14.17
C GLY A 241 -0.57 -3.12 -14.60
N ASN A 242 -1.38 -2.22 -15.17
CA ASN A 242 -0.95 -0.85 -15.49
C ASN A 242 -0.68 -0.01 -14.22
N LEU A 243 -0.86 -0.61 -13.04
CA LEU A 243 -0.75 0.01 -11.74
C LEU A 243 0.73 0.01 -11.32
N ALA A 244 1.40 1.14 -11.47
CA ALA A 244 2.82 1.34 -11.16
C ALA A 244 3.12 1.32 -9.65
N ASP A 245 2.19 0.84 -8.84
CA ASP A 245 2.11 1.01 -7.39
C ASP A 245 3.18 0.20 -6.63
N HIS A 246 3.53 -0.99 -7.12
CA HIS A 246 4.63 -1.77 -6.55
C HIS A 246 6.01 -1.28 -7.00
N ALA A 247 6.12 -0.73 -8.22
CA ALA A 247 7.37 -0.16 -8.73
C ALA A 247 7.67 1.21 -8.09
N PHE A 248 6.63 2.03 -7.91
CA PHE A 248 6.71 3.38 -7.37
C PHE A 248 5.70 3.59 -6.21
N PRO A 249 5.93 2.96 -5.05
CA PRO A 249 4.98 2.96 -3.94
C PRO A 249 4.72 4.33 -3.31
N HIS A 250 5.50 5.37 -3.61
CA HIS A 250 5.27 6.71 -3.09
C HIS A 250 4.44 7.60 -4.01
N ASP A 251 4.19 7.20 -5.26
CA ASP A 251 3.32 7.97 -6.13
C ASP A 251 1.89 7.95 -5.56
N PHE A 252 1.21 9.10 -5.58
CA PHE A 252 -0.20 9.16 -5.17
C PHE A 252 -1.13 8.60 -6.24
N ARG A 253 -0.63 8.37 -7.45
CA ARG A 253 -1.35 7.83 -8.60
C ARG A 253 -1.02 6.36 -8.77
N SER A 254 -2.02 5.56 -9.13
CA SER A 254 -1.73 4.17 -9.48
C SER A 254 -1.29 4.03 -10.95
N GLY A 255 -1.66 4.96 -11.85
CA GLY A 255 -1.15 5.01 -13.23
C GLY A 255 -0.46 6.34 -13.54
N PRO A 256 0.57 6.39 -14.40
CA PRO A 256 1.32 7.60 -14.68
C PRO A 256 0.52 8.63 -15.49
N SER A 257 -0.48 8.22 -16.27
CA SER A 257 -1.29 9.15 -17.05
C SER A 257 -2.40 9.75 -16.20
N LEU A 258 -2.76 11.00 -16.49
CA LEU A 258 -3.93 11.64 -15.88
C LEU A 258 -5.24 10.99 -16.31
N THR A 259 -5.30 10.44 -17.53
CA THR A 259 -6.47 9.79 -18.12
C THR A 259 -6.68 8.36 -17.65
N ASP A 260 -5.66 7.74 -17.04
CA ASP A 260 -5.80 6.39 -16.50
C ASP A 260 -6.94 6.35 -15.47
N TRP A 261 -7.81 5.35 -15.59
CA TRP A 261 -8.97 5.19 -14.72
C TRP A 261 -8.53 4.99 -13.27
N ASP A 262 -8.62 6.06 -12.49
CA ASP A 262 -8.28 6.07 -11.07
C ASP A 262 -9.15 7.12 -10.36
N PRO A 263 -10.37 6.72 -9.93
CA PRO A 263 -11.27 7.60 -9.19
C PRO A 263 -10.64 8.17 -7.92
N SER A 264 -9.70 7.43 -7.31
CA SER A 264 -9.01 7.85 -6.09
C SER A 264 -8.02 8.98 -6.37
N LYS A 265 -7.33 8.93 -7.52
CA LYS A 265 -6.43 10.01 -8.00
C LYS A 265 -7.21 11.29 -8.20
N TRP A 266 -8.35 11.24 -8.88
CA TRP A 266 -9.16 12.44 -9.13
C TRP A 266 -9.70 13.03 -7.82
N ALA A 267 -10.16 12.20 -6.89
CA ALA A 267 -10.58 12.66 -5.56
C ALA A 267 -9.43 13.32 -4.78
N ILE A 268 -8.21 12.76 -4.82
CA ILE A 268 -7.03 13.36 -4.17
C ILE A 268 -6.68 14.72 -4.79
N ILE A 269 -6.77 14.84 -6.13
CA ILE A 269 -6.54 16.12 -6.83
C ILE A 269 -7.58 17.16 -6.39
N ILE A 270 -8.84 16.77 -6.23
CA ILE A 270 -9.90 17.65 -5.70
C ILE A 270 -9.56 18.11 -4.28
N PHE A 271 -9.17 17.19 -3.39
CA PHE A 271 -8.75 17.54 -2.03
C PHE A 271 -7.54 18.47 -2.01
N TYR A 272 -6.61 18.31 -2.97
CA TYR A 272 -5.46 19.19 -3.11
C TYR A 272 -5.88 20.59 -3.55
N TYR A 273 -6.79 20.69 -4.52
CA TYR A 273 -7.33 21.97 -4.98
C TYR A 273 -8.01 22.77 -3.86
N PHE A 274 -8.74 22.09 -2.98
CA PHE A 274 -9.36 22.70 -1.80
C PHE A 274 -8.41 22.88 -0.59
N GLY A 275 -7.12 22.60 -0.74
CA GLY A 275 -6.14 22.72 0.34
C GLY A 275 -6.29 21.70 1.49
N LEU A 276 -7.13 20.68 1.32
CA LEU A 276 -7.33 19.60 2.29
C LEU A 276 -6.21 18.55 2.21
N ALA A 277 -5.61 18.40 1.04
CA ALA A 277 -4.41 17.60 0.82
C ALA A 277 -3.24 18.51 0.41
N THR A 278 -2.03 18.20 0.85
CA THR A 278 -0.81 18.94 0.57
C THR A 278 0.36 17.98 0.32
N LYS A 279 1.43 18.47 -0.32
CA LYS A 279 2.67 17.71 -0.59
C LYS A 279 2.41 16.37 -1.30
N LEU A 280 1.69 16.42 -2.42
CA LEU A 280 1.50 15.26 -3.29
C LEU A 280 2.87 14.77 -3.79
N ARG A 281 3.17 13.49 -3.56
CA ARG A 281 4.39 12.83 -4.03
C ARG A 281 4.11 12.12 -5.35
N ARG A 282 4.95 12.37 -6.34
CA ARG A 282 4.86 11.81 -7.68
C ARG A 282 6.19 11.15 -8.03
N ALA A 283 6.16 10.01 -8.70
CA ALA A 283 7.38 9.46 -9.29
C ALA A 283 7.89 10.38 -10.40
N GLU A 284 9.21 10.52 -10.52
CA GLU A 284 9.83 11.33 -11.55
C GLU A 284 9.56 10.72 -12.93
N ASP A 285 9.23 11.56 -13.91
CA ASP A 285 8.92 11.07 -15.26
C ASP A 285 10.14 10.40 -15.92
N GLU A 286 11.35 10.79 -15.50
CA GLU A 286 12.60 10.12 -15.89
C GLU A 286 12.69 8.69 -15.35
N ASP A 287 12.38 8.47 -14.08
CA ASP A 287 12.41 7.15 -13.46
C ASP A 287 11.37 6.21 -14.09
N ILE A 288 10.18 6.74 -14.40
CA ILE A 288 9.12 6.00 -15.09
C ILE A 288 9.57 5.59 -16.50
N LYS A 289 10.14 6.52 -17.28
CA LYS A 289 10.66 6.24 -18.63
C LYS A 289 11.82 5.24 -18.59
N ALA A 290 12.72 5.38 -17.63
CA ALA A 290 13.85 4.47 -17.45
C ALA A 290 13.38 3.04 -17.14
N GLY A 291 12.35 2.87 -16.30
CA GLY A 291 11.74 1.57 -16.02
C GLY A 291 11.09 0.94 -17.25
N LEU A 292 10.34 1.74 -18.03
CA LEU A 292 9.74 1.28 -19.30
C LEU A 292 10.81 0.84 -20.30
N GLU A 293 11.87 1.62 -20.46
CA GLU A 293 12.96 1.27 -21.40
C GLU A 293 13.72 0.04 -20.93
N HIS A 294 13.98 -0.09 -19.62
CA HIS A 294 14.60 -1.28 -19.05
C HIS A 294 13.80 -2.55 -19.39
N MET A 295 12.48 -2.52 -19.16
CA MET A 295 11.60 -3.64 -19.49
C MET A 295 11.53 -3.90 -21.00
N ARG A 296 11.54 -2.85 -21.83
CA ARG A 296 11.58 -2.97 -23.29
C ARG A 296 12.86 -3.67 -23.76
N LEU A 297 14.03 -3.24 -23.29
CA LEU A 297 15.33 -3.83 -23.62
C LEU A 297 15.42 -5.29 -23.17
N LYS A 298 14.97 -5.58 -21.94
CA LYS A 298 14.90 -6.93 -21.39
C LYS A 298 14.00 -7.84 -22.24
N GLY A 299 12.85 -7.34 -22.69
CA GLY A 299 11.95 -8.06 -23.59
C GLY A 299 12.56 -8.42 -24.95
N HIS A 300 13.56 -7.65 -25.41
CA HIS A 300 14.33 -7.94 -26.63
C HIS A 300 15.61 -8.76 -26.36
N GLY A 301 15.86 -9.18 -25.11
CA GLY A 301 17.07 -9.90 -24.73
C GLY A 301 18.34 -9.03 -24.72
N ILE A 302 18.19 -7.70 -24.75
CA ILE A 302 19.32 -6.77 -24.75
C ILE A 302 19.70 -6.48 -23.30
N ALA A 303 20.94 -6.82 -22.92
CA ALA A 303 21.47 -6.43 -21.62
C ALA A 303 21.55 -4.90 -21.53
N CYS A 304 21.15 -4.34 -20.39
CA CYS A 304 21.32 -2.91 -20.16
C CYS A 304 22.80 -2.53 -20.27
N PRO A 305 23.11 -1.36 -20.84
CA PRO A 305 24.48 -0.87 -20.89
C PRO A 305 25.09 -0.86 -19.48
N PRO A 306 26.35 -1.27 -19.31
CA PRO A 306 27.04 -1.08 -18.04
C PRO A 306 27.09 0.42 -17.73
N ASP A 307 26.73 0.79 -16.50
CA ASP A 307 26.78 2.20 -16.08
C ASP A 307 28.21 2.73 -16.17
N GLN A 308 28.37 3.89 -16.79
CA GLN A 308 29.58 4.68 -16.68
C GLN A 308 29.49 5.43 -15.35
N ASP A 309 30.11 4.89 -14.30
CA ASP A 309 30.22 5.55 -12.99
C ASP A 309 31.17 6.76 -13.12
N GLU A 310 30.67 7.91 -13.61
CA GLU A 310 31.40 9.19 -13.70
C GLU A 310 31.53 9.92 -12.35
N VAL A 311 31.62 9.18 -11.24
CA VAL A 311 31.76 9.80 -9.91
C VAL A 311 33.24 10.01 -9.55
N PRO A 312 33.61 11.16 -8.95
CA PRO A 312 34.97 11.41 -8.50
C PRO A 312 35.40 10.41 -7.42
N VAL A 313 36.72 10.16 -7.34
CA VAL A 313 37.32 9.40 -6.24
C VAL A 313 37.66 10.38 -5.13
N TRP A 314 37.21 10.11 -3.90
CA TRP A 314 37.49 10.94 -2.72
C TRP A 314 38.41 10.23 -1.76
N ASN A 315 39.35 10.99 -1.21
CA ASN A 315 40.15 10.59 -0.07
C ASN A 315 39.44 10.96 1.25
N LEU A 316 39.97 10.46 2.37
CA LEU A 316 39.48 10.80 3.73
C LEU A 316 39.45 12.32 4.01
N GLN A 317 40.38 13.08 3.43
CA GLN A 317 40.43 14.54 3.59
C GLN A 317 39.27 15.23 2.87
N ASP A 318 38.97 14.81 1.64
CA ASP A 318 37.87 15.36 0.84
C ASP A 318 36.52 15.07 1.51
N LEU A 319 36.36 13.85 2.04
CA LEU A 319 35.17 13.47 2.80
C LEU A 319 35.00 14.33 4.07
N LYS A 320 36.08 14.59 4.80
CA LYS A 320 36.05 15.45 6.00
C LYS A 320 35.68 16.89 5.64
N ALA A 321 36.28 17.45 4.59
CA ALA A 321 35.96 18.78 4.10
C ALA A 321 34.48 18.88 3.66
N PHE A 322 33.96 17.86 2.98
CA PHE A 322 32.55 17.80 2.58
C PHE A 322 31.61 17.78 3.80
N MET A 323 31.96 17.06 4.86
CA MET A 323 31.17 17.06 6.11
C MET A 323 31.24 18.35 6.92
N GLU A 324 32.25 19.20 6.69
CA GLU A 324 32.35 20.50 7.33
C GLU A 324 31.44 21.54 6.67
N ASN A 325 31.21 21.40 5.36
CA ASN A 325 30.38 22.31 4.57
C ASN A 325 28.87 22.19 4.82
N GLY A 326 28.41 21.30 5.71
CA GLY A 326 27.01 21.23 6.06
C GLY A 326 26.59 19.99 6.86
N ARG A 327 25.30 19.94 7.18
CA ARG A 327 24.70 18.74 7.77
C ARG A 327 24.30 17.79 6.65
N HIS A 328 25.17 16.82 6.39
CA HIS A 328 24.93 15.76 5.42
C HIS A 328 24.63 14.43 6.11
N MET A 329 23.72 13.65 5.52
CA MET A 329 23.47 12.27 5.90
C MET A 329 24.09 11.37 4.83
N LEU A 330 25.29 10.89 5.13
CA LEU A 330 26.10 10.07 4.23
C LEU A 330 25.97 8.60 4.59
N LEU A 331 25.90 7.75 3.57
CA LEU A 331 25.90 6.30 3.67
C LEU A 331 27.09 5.74 2.89
N LEU A 332 27.68 4.66 3.40
CA LEU A 332 28.65 3.85 2.68
C LEU A 332 27.92 2.66 2.04
N LEU A 333 27.97 2.57 0.70
CA LEU A 333 27.32 1.53 -0.10
C LEU A 333 28.24 1.12 -1.25
N ASP A 334 28.65 -0.14 -1.29
CA ASP A 334 29.54 -0.76 -2.28
C ASP A 334 30.86 0.03 -2.49
N GLY A 335 31.38 0.65 -1.42
CA GLY A 335 32.56 1.53 -1.48
C GLY A 335 32.28 2.94 -2.01
N TYR A 336 31.02 3.28 -2.30
CA TYR A 336 30.59 4.62 -2.68
C TYR A 336 30.01 5.39 -1.50
N VAL A 337 30.25 6.70 -1.50
CA VAL A 337 29.64 7.65 -0.57
C VAL A 337 28.35 8.17 -1.21
N VAL A 338 27.22 7.84 -0.56
CA VAL A 338 25.87 8.19 -1.01
C VAL A 338 25.27 9.27 -0.13
N ASN A 339 24.79 10.36 -0.72
CA ASN A 339 24.14 11.44 0.01
C ASN A 339 22.63 11.24 0.08
N ALA A 340 22.17 10.72 1.20
CA ALA A 340 20.75 10.48 1.43
C ALA A 340 20.03 11.69 2.04
N THR A 341 20.67 12.86 2.22
CA THR A 341 20.11 13.98 3.00
C THR A 341 18.71 14.41 2.55
N SER A 342 18.50 14.57 1.24
CA SER A 342 17.19 14.89 0.65
C SER A 342 16.22 13.71 0.72
N TYR A 343 16.72 12.49 0.57
CA TYR A 343 15.93 11.26 0.45
C TYR A 343 15.50 10.64 1.79
N VAL A 344 16.13 11.00 2.92
CA VAL A 344 15.84 10.42 4.25
C VAL A 344 14.37 10.48 4.64
N ARG A 345 13.66 11.54 4.22
CA ARG A 345 12.23 11.72 4.50
C ARG A 345 11.30 11.04 3.50
N GLU A 346 11.86 10.60 2.37
CA GLU A 346 11.16 9.94 1.28
C GLU A 346 11.34 8.43 1.31
N HIS A 347 12.34 7.91 2.04
CA HIS A 347 12.63 6.49 2.11
C HIS A 347 11.41 5.65 2.59
N PRO A 348 10.98 4.62 1.82
CA PRO A 348 9.80 3.81 2.13
C PRO A 348 9.93 3.02 3.43
N GLY A 349 11.14 2.55 3.76
CA GLY A 349 11.43 1.83 4.99
C GLY A 349 11.55 2.72 6.23
N GLY A 350 11.35 4.03 6.09
CA GLY A 350 11.43 4.97 7.19
C GLY A 350 12.81 5.59 7.38
N SER A 351 12.84 6.70 8.13
CA SER A 351 14.07 7.50 8.33
C SER A 351 15.02 6.89 9.37
N LYS A 352 14.51 6.03 10.26
CA LYS A 352 15.32 5.38 11.31
C LYS A 352 16.40 4.47 10.74
N LEU A 353 16.07 3.70 9.70
CA LEU A 353 17.04 2.80 9.06
C LEU A 353 18.21 3.59 8.48
N ILE A 354 17.94 4.64 7.71
CA ILE A 354 19.01 5.47 7.13
C ILE A 354 19.86 6.12 8.22
N ARG A 355 19.24 6.59 9.31
CA ARG A 355 19.98 7.19 10.43
C ARG A 355 20.88 6.20 11.17
N ASN A 356 20.49 4.93 11.25
CA ASN A 356 21.30 3.90 11.90
C ASN A 356 22.57 3.58 11.11
N TYR A 357 22.49 3.61 9.77
CA TYR A 357 23.63 3.39 8.89
C TYR A 357 24.36 4.68 8.47
N SER A 358 23.88 5.85 8.91
CA SER A 358 24.51 7.12 8.55
C SER A 358 25.87 7.29 9.23
N LEU A 359 26.86 7.72 8.45
CA LEU A 359 28.19 8.03 8.95
C LEU A 359 28.14 9.26 9.85
N ARG A 360 28.60 9.10 11.09
CA ARG A 360 28.65 10.20 12.07
C ARG A 360 29.96 10.95 11.93
N LYS A 361 29.90 12.29 12.04
CA LYS A 361 31.10 13.14 11.95
C LYS A 361 32.20 12.72 12.92
N GLN A 362 31.84 12.38 14.16
CA GLN A 362 32.80 11.92 15.18
C GLN A 362 33.49 10.61 14.81
N MET A 363 32.78 9.69 14.15
CA MET A 363 33.30 8.39 13.73
C MET A 363 34.29 8.55 12.57
N ILE A 364 34.00 9.42 11.60
CA ILE A 364 34.91 9.69 10.47
C ILE A 364 36.21 10.37 10.92
N ILE A 365 36.17 11.14 12.01
CA ILE A 365 37.36 11.82 12.53
C ILE A 365 38.23 10.86 13.36
N ASN A 366 37.62 10.01 14.19
CA ASN A 366 38.33 9.27 15.23
C ASN A 366 38.56 7.80 14.92
N GLU A 367 37.81 7.20 13.97
CA GLU A 367 37.84 5.75 13.74
C GLU A 367 38.25 5.39 12.31
N PRO A 368 38.98 4.27 12.12
CA PRO A 368 39.36 3.79 10.80
C PRO A 368 38.13 3.29 10.02
N ILE A 369 38.24 3.33 8.68
CA ILE A 369 37.14 3.02 7.74
C ILE A 369 36.48 1.66 8.02
N ASN A 370 37.25 0.65 8.46
CA ASN A 370 36.75 -0.71 8.71
C ASN A 370 35.70 -0.81 9.83
N VAL A 371 35.58 0.21 10.69
CA VAL A 371 34.60 0.23 11.79
C VAL A 371 33.31 0.94 11.38
N TRP A 372 33.32 1.62 10.24
CA TRP A 372 32.16 2.39 9.79
C TRP A 372 31.00 1.46 9.42
N PRO A 373 29.74 1.86 9.71
CA PRO A 373 28.58 1.08 9.36
C PRO A 373 28.45 0.99 7.84
N ASP A 374 28.71 -0.18 7.29
CA ASP A 374 28.49 -0.49 5.88
C ASP A 374 27.03 -0.90 5.64
N ALA A 375 26.33 -0.14 4.78
CA ALA A 375 24.95 -0.42 4.42
C ALA A 375 24.82 -1.42 3.26
N SER A 376 25.92 -1.85 2.63
CA SER A 376 25.92 -2.70 1.43
C SER A 376 25.17 -4.01 1.65
N ASN A 377 25.50 -4.72 2.73
CA ASN A 377 24.80 -5.97 3.07
C ASN A 377 23.30 -5.73 3.33
N ALA A 378 22.96 -4.67 4.06
CA ALA A 378 21.57 -4.31 4.32
C ALA A 378 20.78 -4.00 3.04
N PHE A 379 21.45 -3.42 2.04
CA PHE A 379 20.88 -3.00 0.76
C PHE A 379 20.73 -4.15 -0.25
N HIS A 380 21.64 -5.13 -0.23
CA HIS A 380 21.65 -6.27 -1.17
C HIS A 380 21.04 -7.56 -0.62
N GLY A 381 20.14 -7.47 0.36
CA GLY A 381 19.37 -8.63 0.84
C GLY A 381 19.56 -9.00 2.32
N GLY A 382 20.52 -8.41 3.03
CA GLY A 382 20.66 -8.58 4.47
C GLY A 382 19.47 -8.02 5.26
N MET A 383 18.80 -6.99 4.74
CA MET A 383 17.53 -6.50 5.28
C MET A 383 16.43 -6.37 4.24
N ASN A 384 16.74 -5.87 3.05
CA ASN A 384 15.83 -5.76 1.91
C ASN A 384 16.58 -6.06 0.63
N ILE A 385 15.90 -6.69 -0.33
CA ILE A 385 16.36 -6.78 -1.70
C ILE A 385 15.75 -5.58 -2.43
N HIS A 386 16.57 -4.58 -2.74
CA HIS A 386 16.09 -3.36 -3.41
C HIS A 386 15.84 -3.61 -4.89
N SER A 387 14.75 -3.04 -5.41
CA SER A 387 14.37 -3.14 -6.81
C SER A 387 15.38 -2.47 -7.74
N TRP A 388 15.35 -2.80 -9.03
CA TRP A 388 16.14 -2.12 -10.05
C TRP A 388 15.95 -0.60 -10.02
N ALA A 389 14.70 -0.13 -9.89
CA ALA A 389 14.42 1.31 -9.79
C ALA A 389 15.06 1.94 -8.54
N ALA A 390 15.06 1.23 -7.40
CA ALA A 390 15.73 1.69 -6.19
C ALA A 390 17.26 1.69 -6.34
N ASN A 391 17.83 0.72 -7.07
CA ASN A 391 19.25 0.70 -7.43
C ASN A 391 19.63 1.91 -8.30
N GLN A 392 18.83 2.23 -9.31
CA GLN A 392 19.06 3.41 -10.17
C GLN A 392 18.97 4.71 -9.38
N ARG A 393 17.99 4.82 -8.49
CA ARG A 393 17.86 5.99 -7.61
C ARG A 393 19.03 6.11 -6.64
N MET A 394 19.54 5.00 -6.10
CA MET A 394 20.74 5.00 -5.27
C MET A 394 21.96 5.49 -6.05
N LYS A 395 22.12 5.08 -7.31
CA LYS A 395 23.21 5.55 -8.19
C LYS A 395 23.18 7.07 -8.39
N LYS A 396 22.00 7.65 -8.64
CA LYS A 396 21.81 9.11 -8.73
C LYS A 396 22.22 9.87 -7.45
N LEU A 397 22.22 9.21 -6.30
CA LEU A 397 22.59 9.79 -5.00
C LEU A 397 24.07 9.59 -4.64
N ARG A 398 24.85 8.85 -5.44
CA ARG A 398 26.29 8.68 -5.26
C ARG A 398 26.98 10.02 -5.53
N ILE A 399 27.88 10.42 -4.64
CA ILE A 399 28.72 11.61 -4.86
C ILE A 399 30.12 11.21 -5.28
N ALA A 400 30.67 10.17 -4.66
CA ALA A 400 32.06 9.79 -4.85
C ALA A 400 32.30 8.33 -4.53
N LYS A 401 33.38 7.78 -5.08
CA LYS A 401 33.94 6.50 -4.68
C LYS A 401 35.03 6.74 -3.65
N LEU A 402 34.98 6.03 -2.52
CA LEU A 402 36.00 6.17 -1.48
C LEU A 402 37.28 5.45 -1.93
N SER A 403 38.43 6.13 -1.86
CA SER A 403 39.72 5.47 -2.03
C SER A 403 40.00 4.58 -0.82
N ASN A 404 40.47 3.35 -1.06
CA ASN A 404 40.93 2.45 0.00
C ASN A 404 42.07 3.05 0.84
#